data_AF-A0A6A8LQQ7-F1
#
_entry.id   AF-A0A6A8LQQ7-F1
#
_cell.length_a   1.000
_cell.length_b   1.000
_cell.length_c   1.000
_cell.angle_alpha   90.00
_cell.angle_beta   90.00
_cell.angle_gamma   90.00
#
_symmetry.space_group_name_H-M   'P 1'
#
loop_
_entity.id
_entity.type
_entity.pdbx_description
1 polymer ?
#
loop_
_entity_poly.entity_id
_entity_poly.type
_entity_poly.pdbx_seq_one_letter_code
_entity_poly.pdbx_strand_id
1 'polypeptide(L)'
;IFIGLFLWTRSFTISNLYDAVLPITRNTYPIVIGTVSALLIKDKVENWIKKYKLSVILEVYITIFLLPSLFNKDIFGLGNGNNIITAFLLTILGIILSNIEKLCINKKVITLMVISVILNITLALSMPYISLRIHKNLSTAYRFNSLTSITVVIMAIIIFVIVQKLKVIKININISEYVGLLALLVYSNNFIIEKTVNGNTNLKILLFKSFIVSITIISLGWILSKIDKEEYILEKKLLLNDKITITSWINKITVEIINYIKQHKFNLLNIIILYILAYCSFIFMSPHFTSPHMDGESYTSIFFYAFFIKQNMLLLNFLLYYLIYKFIYGITNKFWLSSIITYVITAVAIVADAIKIYYRSEPIFPTEVTMVSAYSDILSMVPKPILWVAIVVLTILIVFIIFCETKVPQRKLNWKSRLMSILVAIVVFGSSTRINHWNSIVSKWLSSYGNDPAFW
;
A
#
# COMPACT_ATOMS: atom_id res chain seq x y z
N ILE A 1 -10.61 -1.87 7.49
CA ILE A 1 -9.30 -1.68 8.15
C ILE A 1 -8.73 -0.29 7.87
N PHE A 2 -8.54 0.12 6.61
CA PHE A 2 -7.96 1.43 6.24
C PHE A 2 -8.77 2.64 6.74
N ILE A 3 -10.08 2.67 6.49
CA ILE A 3 -11.00 3.70 7.03
C ILE A 3 -11.06 3.63 8.57
N GLY A 4 -10.95 2.43 9.16
CA GLY A 4 -11.01 2.22 10.61
C GLY A 4 -9.76 2.72 11.34
N LEU A 5 -8.56 2.50 10.79
CA LEU A 5 -7.30 3.03 11.32
C LEU A 5 -7.21 4.54 11.14
N PHE A 6 -7.68 5.06 9.99
CA PHE A 6 -7.77 6.49 9.72
C PHE A 6 -8.70 7.24 10.68
N LEU A 7 -9.88 6.66 10.97
CA LEU A 7 -10.81 7.18 11.97
C LEU A 7 -10.22 7.13 13.40
N TRP A 8 -9.33 6.19 13.67
CA TRP A 8 -8.75 5.96 15.01
C TRP A 8 -7.54 6.86 15.31
N THR A 9 -6.57 6.97 14.40
CA THR A 9 -5.29 7.66 14.70
C THR A 9 -5.39 9.18 14.55
N ARG A 10 -6.37 9.69 13.80
CA ARG A 10 -6.49 11.10 13.41
C ARG A 10 -5.18 11.70 12.86
N SER A 11 -4.29 10.86 12.33
CA SER A 11 -3.03 11.25 11.71
C SER A 11 -2.82 10.39 10.48
N PHE A 12 -2.74 11.05 9.33
CA PHE A 12 -2.64 10.39 8.04
C PHE A 12 -1.64 11.14 7.18
N THR A 13 -0.66 10.40 6.67
CA THR A 13 0.27 10.89 5.66
C THR A 13 0.02 10.12 4.38
N ILE A 14 0.31 10.72 3.23
CA ILE A 14 0.23 10.05 1.93
C ILE A 14 1.10 8.78 1.89
N SER A 15 2.22 8.79 2.62
CA SER A 15 3.08 7.64 2.85
C SER A 15 2.29 6.43 3.35
N ASN A 16 1.42 6.62 4.35
CA ASN A 16 0.61 5.54 4.91
C ASN A 16 -0.36 4.92 3.89
N LEU A 17 -0.82 5.72 2.90
CA LEU A 17 -1.64 5.21 1.79
C LEU A 17 -0.82 4.38 0.82
N TYR A 18 0.34 4.87 0.42
CA TYR A 18 1.27 4.08 -0.40
C TYR A 18 1.67 2.80 0.31
N ASP A 19 1.85 2.85 1.62
CA ASP A 19 2.26 1.70 2.42
C ASP A 19 1.22 0.58 2.48
N ALA A 20 -0.06 0.93 2.34
CA ALA A 20 -1.15 -0.03 2.32
C ALA A 20 -1.57 -0.48 0.92
N VAL A 21 -1.50 0.40 -0.08
CA VAL A 21 -1.88 0.06 -1.47
C VAL A 21 -0.75 -0.69 -2.18
N LEU A 22 0.50 -0.36 -1.85
CA LEU A 22 1.69 -0.91 -2.49
C LEU A 22 2.63 -1.58 -1.47
N PRO A 23 2.16 -2.52 -0.65
CA PRO A 23 2.95 -3.07 0.44
C PRO A 23 4.21 -3.78 -0.04
N ILE A 24 4.14 -4.42 -1.21
CA ILE A 24 5.24 -5.15 -1.84
C ILE A 24 6.36 -4.20 -2.29
N THR A 25 6.03 -3.17 -3.08
CA THR A 25 7.05 -2.27 -3.63
C THR A 25 7.61 -1.33 -2.57
N ARG A 26 6.80 -0.97 -1.56
CA ARG A 26 7.21 -0.12 -0.43
C ARG A 26 7.87 -0.91 0.70
N ASN A 27 7.88 -2.25 0.62
CA ASN A 27 8.42 -3.14 1.64
C ASN A 27 7.90 -2.81 3.06
N THR A 28 6.59 -2.59 3.18
CA THR A 28 5.98 -2.11 4.45
C THR A 28 5.70 -3.23 5.43
N TYR A 29 5.45 -4.42 4.90
CA TYR A 29 5.27 -5.65 5.65
C TYR A 29 6.21 -6.73 5.13
N PRO A 30 7.55 -6.55 5.25
CA PRO A 30 8.57 -7.44 4.69
C PRO A 30 8.34 -8.90 5.07
N ILE A 31 7.95 -9.11 6.33
CA ILE A 31 7.67 -10.43 6.87
C ILE A 31 6.50 -11.06 6.11
N VAL A 32 5.36 -10.38 5.97
CA VAL A 32 4.18 -10.93 5.28
C VAL A 32 4.48 -11.22 3.81
N ILE A 33 5.26 -10.38 3.15
CA ILE A 33 5.59 -10.55 1.73
C ILE A 33 6.55 -11.73 1.52
N GLY A 34 7.58 -11.84 2.36
CA GLY A 34 8.51 -12.97 2.32
C GLY A 34 7.81 -14.31 2.57
N THR A 35 6.78 -14.32 3.40
CA THR A 35 6.07 -15.55 3.76
C THR A 35 5.09 -15.96 2.68
N VAL A 36 4.33 -15.01 2.13
CA VAL A 36 3.45 -15.26 0.98
C VAL A 36 4.26 -15.70 -0.23
N SER A 37 5.40 -15.07 -0.51
CA SER A 37 6.26 -15.48 -1.64
C SER A 37 6.84 -16.88 -1.48
N ALA A 38 7.22 -17.29 -0.27
CA ALA A 38 7.65 -18.66 -0.01
C ALA A 38 6.52 -19.67 -0.23
N LEU A 39 5.29 -19.34 0.17
CA LEU A 39 4.12 -20.18 -0.04
C LEU A 39 3.79 -20.35 -1.53
N LEU A 40 3.89 -19.28 -2.32
CA LEU A 40 3.60 -19.29 -3.76
C LEU A 40 4.50 -20.22 -4.58
N ILE A 41 5.69 -20.54 -4.06
CA ILE A 41 6.70 -21.37 -4.76
C ILE A 41 6.95 -22.67 -3.99
N LYS A 42 6.12 -22.95 -2.98
CA LYS A 42 6.31 -24.08 -2.06
C LYS A 42 6.51 -25.40 -2.80
N ASP A 43 5.62 -25.77 -3.72
CA ASP A 43 5.66 -27.07 -4.39
C ASP A 43 6.90 -27.22 -5.28
N LYS A 44 7.32 -26.14 -5.93
CA LYS A 44 8.57 -26.09 -6.70
C LYS A 44 9.79 -26.21 -5.80
N VAL A 45 9.80 -25.50 -4.67
CA VAL A 45 10.87 -25.55 -3.67
C VAL A 45 10.98 -26.95 -3.08
N GLU A 46 9.88 -27.59 -2.71
CA GLU A 46 9.86 -28.97 -2.20
C GLU A 46 10.44 -29.96 -3.22
N ASN A 47 10.02 -29.87 -4.48
CA ASN A 47 10.53 -30.72 -5.54
C ASN A 47 12.03 -30.49 -5.82
N TRP A 48 12.50 -29.25 -5.69
CA TRP A 48 13.91 -28.93 -5.86
C TRP A 48 14.76 -29.42 -4.68
N ILE A 49 14.23 -29.29 -3.47
CA ILE A 49 14.88 -29.69 -2.22
C ILE A 49 15.02 -31.20 -2.08
N LYS A 50 14.05 -31.98 -2.60
CA LYS A 50 14.15 -33.45 -2.66
C LYS A 50 15.41 -33.95 -3.42
N LYS A 51 16.04 -33.11 -4.26
CA LYS A 51 17.27 -33.46 -4.98
C LYS A 51 18.53 -33.43 -4.09
N TYR A 52 18.47 -32.81 -2.92
CA TYR A 52 19.61 -32.62 -2.03
C TYR A 52 19.41 -33.32 -0.69
N LYS A 53 20.51 -33.72 -0.04
CA LYS A 53 20.46 -34.28 1.31
C LYS A 53 20.09 -33.19 2.32
N LEU A 54 19.21 -33.51 3.27
CA LEU A 54 18.76 -32.60 4.32
C LEU A 54 19.93 -31.99 5.12
N SER A 55 20.99 -32.77 5.36
CA SER A 55 22.18 -32.29 6.10
C SER A 55 22.83 -31.09 5.40
N VAL A 56 22.97 -31.14 4.08
CA VAL A 56 23.57 -30.07 3.27
C VAL A 56 22.70 -28.81 3.33
N ILE A 57 21.38 -28.96 3.30
CA ILE A 57 20.45 -27.85 3.40
C ILE A 57 20.57 -27.17 4.77
N LEU A 58 20.59 -27.96 5.85
CA LEU A 58 20.75 -27.43 7.20
C LEU A 58 22.10 -26.74 7.39
N GLU A 59 23.19 -27.26 6.82
CA GLU A 59 24.51 -26.60 6.83
C GLU A 59 24.49 -25.23 6.14
N VAL A 60 23.80 -25.11 5.00
CA VAL A 60 23.60 -23.83 4.31
C VAL A 60 22.81 -22.85 5.20
N TYR A 61 21.74 -23.29 5.83
CA TYR A 61 20.98 -22.43 6.75
C TYR A 61 21.79 -22.02 7.99
N ILE A 62 22.58 -22.94 8.55
CA ILE A 62 23.47 -22.64 9.67
C ILE A 62 24.49 -21.58 9.24
N THR A 63 25.14 -21.72 8.10
CA THR A 63 26.11 -20.72 7.62
C THR A 63 25.47 -19.35 7.39
N ILE A 64 24.28 -19.30 6.79
CA ILE A 64 23.54 -18.05 6.53
C ILE A 64 23.22 -17.29 7.83
N PHE A 65 22.84 -17.98 8.92
CA PHE A 65 22.47 -17.32 10.18
C PHE A 65 23.63 -17.19 11.18
N LEU A 66 24.63 -18.06 11.12
CA LEU A 66 25.80 -18.05 12.00
C LEU A 66 26.74 -16.90 11.67
N LEU A 67 27.01 -16.65 10.37
CA LEU A 67 27.92 -15.59 9.96
C LEU A 67 27.47 -14.18 10.40
N PRO A 68 26.20 -13.75 10.18
CA PRO A 68 25.71 -12.46 10.68
C PRO A 68 25.71 -12.40 12.20
N SER A 69 25.38 -13.51 12.87
CA SER A 69 25.35 -13.59 14.33
C SER A 69 26.75 -13.47 14.96
N LEU A 70 27.79 -14.01 14.32
CA LEU A 70 29.19 -13.96 14.79
C LEU A 70 29.93 -12.67 14.44
N PHE A 71 29.68 -12.10 13.26
CA PHE A 71 30.39 -10.91 12.81
C PHE A 71 29.65 -9.61 13.09
N ASN A 72 28.40 -9.67 13.55
CA ASN A 72 27.52 -8.51 13.74
C ASN A 72 27.48 -7.61 12.49
N LYS A 73 27.61 -8.24 11.32
CA LYS A 73 27.58 -7.61 10.01
C LYS A 73 26.57 -8.34 9.16
N ASP A 74 25.77 -7.57 8.46
CA ASP A 74 24.74 -8.12 7.61
C ASP A 74 25.30 -8.51 6.24
N ILE A 75 26.07 -9.61 6.23
CA ILE A 75 26.79 -10.09 5.04
C ILE A 75 25.84 -10.45 3.90
N PHE A 76 24.64 -10.96 4.24
CA PHE A 76 23.65 -11.44 3.29
C PHE A 76 22.44 -10.50 3.13
N GLY A 77 22.50 -9.29 3.69
CA GLY A 77 21.40 -8.32 3.57
C GLY A 77 20.10 -8.74 4.26
N LEU A 78 20.18 -9.51 5.36
CA LEU A 78 19.06 -10.03 6.14
C LEU A 78 18.34 -8.97 7.01
N GLY A 79 18.89 -7.76 7.17
CA GLY A 79 18.21 -6.60 7.72
C GLY A 79 17.70 -6.78 9.16
N ASN A 80 18.51 -7.37 10.05
CA ASN A 80 18.15 -7.70 11.44
C ASN A 80 16.89 -8.55 11.61
N GLY A 81 16.42 -9.19 10.53
CA GLY A 81 15.23 -10.04 10.56
C GLY A 81 13.98 -9.43 9.93
N ASN A 82 13.92 -8.11 9.76
CA ASN A 82 12.77 -7.42 9.20
C ASN A 82 12.92 -7.23 7.69
N ASN A 83 13.25 -8.30 6.98
CA ASN A 83 13.41 -8.29 5.52
C ASN A 83 12.59 -9.41 4.86
N ILE A 84 12.27 -9.22 3.58
CA ILE A 84 11.58 -10.21 2.74
C ILE A 84 12.40 -11.50 2.68
N ILE A 85 13.73 -11.38 2.53
CA ILE A 85 14.66 -12.51 2.39
C ILE A 85 14.67 -13.37 3.66
N THR A 86 14.74 -12.76 4.85
CA THR A 86 14.73 -13.50 6.12
C THR A 86 13.43 -14.26 6.31
N ALA A 87 12.31 -13.58 6.07
CA ALA A 87 11.00 -14.19 6.22
C ALA A 87 10.76 -15.33 5.21
N PHE A 88 11.24 -15.17 3.97
CA PHE A 88 11.23 -16.22 2.94
C PHE A 88 12.09 -17.42 3.32
N LEU A 89 13.34 -17.19 3.76
CA LEU A 89 14.24 -18.27 4.18
C LEU A 89 13.67 -19.07 5.35
N LEU A 90 13.14 -18.38 6.36
CA LEU A 90 12.59 -19.01 7.56
C LEU A 90 11.30 -19.78 7.29
N THR A 91 10.46 -19.30 6.37
CA THR A 91 9.25 -20.04 5.97
C THR A 91 9.56 -21.28 5.15
N ILE A 92 10.50 -21.19 4.21
CA ILE A 92 11.00 -22.37 3.49
C ILE A 92 11.60 -23.38 4.46
N LEU A 93 12.38 -22.92 5.43
CA LEU A 93 12.94 -23.80 6.46
C LEU A 93 11.82 -24.54 7.22
N GLY A 94 10.71 -23.87 7.52
CA GLY A 94 9.52 -24.50 8.08
C GLY A 94 8.83 -25.51 7.17
N ILE A 95 8.69 -25.20 5.88
CA ILE A 95 8.16 -26.13 4.87
C ILE A 95 8.99 -27.42 4.84
N ILE A 96 10.32 -27.27 4.78
CA ILE A 96 11.26 -28.41 4.72
C ILE A 96 11.12 -29.29 5.95
N LEU A 97 11.13 -28.67 7.14
CA LEU A 97 11.03 -29.40 8.40
C LEU A 97 9.68 -30.10 8.55
N SER A 98 8.61 -29.49 8.04
CA SER A 98 7.27 -30.07 8.13
C SER A 98 7.13 -31.40 7.40
N ASN A 99 7.78 -31.53 6.25
CA ASN A 99 7.73 -32.74 5.42
C ASN A 99 8.55 -33.92 5.97
N ILE A 100 9.23 -33.75 7.10
CA ILE A 100 10.01 -34.82 7.73
C ILE A 100 9.09 -35.64 8.64
N GLU A 101 8.45 -36.66 8.07
CA GLU A 101 7.49 -37.54 8.76
C GLU A 101 8.06 -38.28 10.00
N LYS A 102 9.39 -38.33 10.18
CA LYS A 102 10.06 -39.14 11.22
C LYS A 102 11.13 -38.40 12.03
N LEU A 103 10.83 -37.20 12.51
CA LEU A 103 11.65 -36.60 13.58
C LEU A 103 11.31 -37.28 14.93
N CYS A 104 12.02 -38.36 15.25
CA CYS A 104 11.94 -39.01 16.56
C CYS A 104 12.45 -38.05 17.65
N ILE A 105 11.54 -37.45 18.42
CA ILE A 105 11.89 -36.74 19.66
C ILE A 105 12.46 -37.77 20.64
N ASN A 106 13.79 -37.81 20.73
CA ASN A 106 14.52 -38.55 21.75
C ASN A 106 14.82 -37.62 22.94
N LYS A 107 15.14 -38.17 24.12
CA LYS A 107 15.55 -37.42 25.31
C LYS A 107 16.67 -36.42 25.00
N LYS A 108 17.56 -36.77 24.05
CA LYS A 108 18.62 -35.91 23.50
C LYS A 108 18.12 -34.61 22.84
N VAL A 109 16.99 -34.65 22.11
CA VAL A 109 16.41 -33.48 21.45
C VAL A 109 15.80 -32.53 22.48
N ILE A 110 15.16 -33.08 23.52
CA ILE A 110 14.60 -32.29 24.63
C ILE A 110 15.72 -31.66 25.47
N THR A 111 16.83 -32.36 25.72
CA THR A 111 17.98 -31.77 26.41
C THR A 111 18.64 -30.67 25.57
N LEU A 112 18.77 -30.87 24.25
CA LEU A 112 19.27 -29.85 23.32
C LEU A 112 18.35 -28.61 23.30
N MET A 113 17.04 -28.79 23.43
CA MET A 113 16.07 -27.69 23.57
C MET A 113 16.37 -26.83 24.79
N VAL A 114 16.44 -27.46 25.97
CA VAL A 114 16.64 -26.75 27.23
C VAL A 114 17.97 -25.99 27.19
N ILE A 115 19.01 -26.63 26.66
CA ILE A 115 20.32 -25.99 26.49
C ILE A 115 20.24 -24.80 25.51
N SER A 116 19.59 -24.95 24.35
CA SER A 116 19.48 -23.87 23.36
C SER A 116 18.67 -22.68 23.86
N VAL A 117 17.58 -22.92 24.61
CA VAL A 117 16.75 -21.86 25.19
C VAL A 117 17.53 -21.13 26.28
N ILE A 118 18.19 -21.87 27.17
CA ILE A 118 19.03 -21.28 28.23
C ILE A 118 20.16 -20.46 27.62
N LEU A 119 20.86 -21.01 26.62
CA LEU A 119 21.94 -20.31 25.90
C LEU A 119 21.44 -19.00 25.26
N ASN A 120 20.28 -19.03 24.61
CA ASN A 120 19.73 -17.83 23.99
C ASN A 120 19.36 -16.77 25.03
N ILE A 121 18.72 -17.17 26.14
CA ILE A 121 18.35 -16.27 27.23
C ILE A 121 19.59 -15.65 27.88
N THR A 122 20.63 -16.44 28.17
CA THR A 122 21.86 -15.93 28.79
C THR A 122 22.59 -14.95 27.87
N LEU A 123 22.67 -15.25 26.57
CA LEU A 123 23.26 -14.33 25.58
C LEU A 123 22.42 -13.06 25.42
N ALA A 124 21.09 -13.18 25.36
CA ALA A 124 20.20 -12.02 25.23
C ALA A 124 20.23 -11.10 26.46
N LEU A 125 20.36 -11.65 27.67
CA LEU A 125 20.45 -10.86 28.91
C LEU A 125 21.84 -10.25 29.15
N SER A 126 22.90 -10.94 28.74
CA SER A 126 24.27 -10.45 28.92
C SER A 126 24.66 -9.39 27.89
N MET A 127 24.13 -9.46 26.67
CA MET A 127 24.54 -8.57 25.57
C MET A 127 24.29 -7.07 25.83
N PRO A 128 23.18 -6.62 26.43
CA PRO A 128 22.99 -5.21 26.80
C PRO A 128 24.07 -4.71 27.76
N TYR A 129 24.44 -5.54 28.74
CA TYR A 129 25.51 -5.23 29.70
C TYR A 129 26.88 -5.14 29.02
N ILE A 130 27.17 -6.09 28.13
CA ILE A 130 28.41 -6.13 27.35
C ILE A 130 28.48 -4.91 26.41
N SER A 131 27.40 -4.59 25.71
CA SER A 131 27.31 -3.42 24.82
C SER A 131 27.57 -2.13 25.58
N LEU A 132 26.96 -1.99 26.77
CA LEU A 132 27.12 -0.79 27.60
C LEU A 132 28.54 -0.66 28.17
N ARG A 133 29.19 -1.77 28.57
CA ARG A 133 30.57 -1.77 29.06
C ARG A 133 31.62 -1.53 27.97
N ILE A 134 31.45 -2.13 26.79
CA ILE A 134 32.46 -2.10 25.72
C ILE A 134 32.26 -0.88 24.81
N HIS A 135 31.03 -0.64 24.34
CA HIS A 135 30.74 0.38 23.34
C HIS A 135 30.18 1.68 23.93
N LYS A 136 29.96 1.74 25.25
CA LYS A 136 29.30 2.86 25.95
C LYS A 136 27.95 3.25 25.35
N ASN A 137 27.34 2.36 24.57
CA ASN A 137 26.06 2.55 23.90
C ASN A 137 25.33 1.20 23.78
N LEU A 138 24.03 1.23 23.49
CA LEU A 138 23.19 0.03 23.38
C LEU A 138 23.04 -0.46 21.93
N SER A 139 23.92 0.00 21.02
CA SER A 139 23.83 -0.29 19.59
C SER A 139 23.85 -1.79 19.26
N THR A 140 24.58 -2.59 20.06
CA THR A 140 24.72 -4.04 19.85
C THR A 140 23.86 -4.88 20.82
N ALA A 141 23.07 -4.24 21.68
CA ALA A 141 22.27 -4.92 22.70
C ALA A 141 21.30 -5.95 22.10
N TYR A 142 20.80 -5.69 20.90
CA TYR A 142 19.83 -6.54 20.19
C TYR A 142 20.45 -7.66 19.35
N ARG A 143 21.77 -7.86 19.37
CA ARG A 143 22.48 -8.79 18.47
C ARG A 143 21.91 -10.22 18.48
N PHE A 144 21.77 -10.80 19.67
CA PHE A 144 21.19 -12.15 19.84
C PHE A 144 19.66 -12.14 19.87
N ASN A 145 19.06 -10.95 19.76
CA ASN A 145 17.63 -10.68 19.82
C ASN A 145 16.96 -10.48 18.46
N SER A 146 17.77 -10.51 17.40
CA SER A 146 17.31 -10.36 16.02
C SER A 146 16.78 -11.68 15.47
N LEU A 147 15.86 -11.62 14.50
CA LEU A 147 15.31 -12.84 13.85
C LEU A 147 16.37 -13.55 12.99
N THR A 148 17.52 -12.90 12.79
CA THR A 148 18.70 -13.41 12.10
C THR A 148 19.69 -14.13 13.01
N SER A 149 19.52 -14.07 14.34
CA SER A 149 20.46 -14.71 15.23
C SER A 149 20.28 -16.23 15.19
N ILE A 150 21.40 -16.95 15.09
CA ILE A 150 21.41 -18.42 15.01
C ILE A 150 20.74 -19.04 16.24
N THR A 151 20.89 -18.44 17.42
CA THR A 151 20.31 -18.90 18.68
C THR A 151 18.78 -18.84 18.67
N VAL A 152 18.23 -17.78 18.07
CA VAL A 152 16.79 -17.61 17.90
C VAL A 152 16.25 -18.58 16.86
N VAL A 153 16.94 -18.73 15.73
CA VAL A 153 16.51 -19.65 14.67
C VAL A 153 16.52 -21.09 15.16
N ILE A 154 17.57 -21.54 15.85
CA ILE A 154 17.64 -22.88 16.44
C ILE A 154 16.51 -23.09 17.46
N MET A 155 16.28 -22.11 18.33
CA MET A 155 15.19 -22.18 19.30
C MET A 155 13.83 -22.31 18.60
N ALA A 156 13.58 -21.53 17.55
CA ALA A 156 12.34 -21.57 16.78
C ALA A 156 12.15 -22.92 16.08
N ILE A 157 13.21 -23.51 15.51
CA ILE A 157 13.20 -24.85 14.90
C ILE A 157 12.78 -25.91 15.93
N ILE A 158 13.38 -25.88 17.11
CA ILE A 158 13.10 -26.89 18.13
C ILE A 158 11.66 -26.78 18.63
N ILE A 159 11.16 -25.56 18.86
CA ILE A 159 9.76 -25.36 19.27
C ILE A 159 8.80 -25.80 18.14
N PHE A 160 9.12 -25.51 16.89
CA PHE A 160 8.34 -25.94 15.73
C PHE A 160 8.18 -27.47 15.65
N VAL A 161 9.28 -28.23 15.79
CA VAL A 161 9.27 -29.70 15.79
C VAL A 161 8.39 -30.27 16.90
N ILE A 162 8.36 -29.62 18.08
CA ILE A 162 7.52 -30.06 19.20
C ILE A 162 6.04 -29.80 18.94
N VAL A 163 5.71 -28.60 18.46
CA VAL A 163 4.32 -28.23 18.11
C VAL A 163 3.76 -29.18 17.06
N GLN A 164 4.57 -29.57 16.08
CA GLN A 164 4.17 -30.53 15.06
C GLN A 164 3.83 -31.90 15.66
N LYS A 165 4.58 -32.37 16.67
CA LYS A 165 4.27 -33.64 17.35
C LYS A 165 3.04 -33.53 18.28
N LEU A 166 2.77 -32.36 18.88
CA LEU A 166 1.55 -32.14 19.67
C LEU A 166 0.28 -32.22 18.80
N LYS A 167 0.36 -31.80 17.53
CA LYS A 167 -0.70 -31.98 16.52
C LYS A 167 -1.01 -33.46 16.28
N VAL A 168 0.01 -34.34 16.33
CA VAL A 168 -0.15 -35.80 16.26
C VAL A 168 -0.80 -36.38 17.53
N ILE A 169 -0.63 -35.73 18.69
CA ILE A 169 -1.16 -36.16 20.00
C ILE A 169 -2.64 -35.70 20.22
N LYS A 170 -3.47 -35.72 19.17
CA LYS A 170 -4.93 -35.40 19.23
C LYS A 170 -5.32 -33.96 19.62
N ILE A 171 -4.39 -33.01 19.73
CA ILE A 171 -4.77 -31.58 19.87
C ILE A 171 -5.03 -31.04 18.46
N ASN A 172 -6.32 -30.91 18.10
CA ASN A 172 -6.81 -30.54 16.77
C ASN A 172 -6.60 -29.05 16.44
N ILE A 173 -5.38 -28.55 16.60
CA ILE A 173 -5.01 -27.18 16.23
C ILE A 173 -4.42 -27.23 14.81
N ASN A 174 -5.23 -26.82 13.84
CA ASN A 174 -4.81 -26.59 12.45
C ASN A 174 -4.04 -25.26 12.35
N ILE A 175 -2.91 -25.14 13.07
CA ILE A 175 -1.92 -24.11 12.73
C ILE A 175 -1.25 -24.59 11.44
N SER A 176 -1.34 -23.76 10.41
CA SER A 176 -0.57 -23.93 9.19
C SER A 176 0.91 -23.91 9.57
N GLU A 177 1.65 -24.96 9.20
CA GLU A 177 3.05 -25.19 9.58
C GLU A 177 3.94 -23.98 9.26
N TYR A 178 3.54 -23.17 8.27
CA TYR A 178 4.23 -21.98 7.79
C TYR A 178 4.13 -20.77 8.73
N VAL A 179 3.11 -20.75 9.60
CA VAL A 179 2.80 -19.65 10.54
C VAL A 179 3.53 -19.84 11.87
N GLY A 180 3.82 -21.09 12.23
CA GLY A 180 4.41 -21.46 13.52
C GLY A 180 5.81 -20.86 13.72
N LEU A 181 6.70 -21.01 12.75
CA LEU A 181 8.07 -20.49 12.86
C LEU A 181 8.12 -18.96 12.91
N LEU A 182 7.33 -18.27 12.10
CA LEU A 182 7.25 -16.80 12.11
C LEU A 182 6.66 -16.27 13.41
N ALA A 183 5.60 -16.90 13.92
CA ALA A 183 4.99 -16.51 15.19
C ALA A 183 5.95 -16.74 16.36
N LEU A 184 6.70 -17.85 16.35
CA LEU A 184 7.72 -18.17 17.35
C LEU A 184 8.92 -17.21 17.30
N LEU A 185 9.33 -16.82 16.09
CA LEU A 185 10.39 -15.85 15.83
C LEU A 185 10.02 -14.45 16.33
N VAL A 186 8.82 -13.97 16.01
CA VAL A 186 8.30 -12.66 16.47
C VAL A 186 8.10 -12.64 17.99
N TYR A 187 7.66 -13.76 18.58
CA TYR A 187 7.43 -13.87 20.03
C TYR A 187 8.73 -13.94 20.84
N SER A 188 9.76 -14.57 20.29
CA SER A 188 10.88 -15.04 21.09
C SER A 188 11.74 -13.96 21.73
N ASN A 189 11.80 -12.73 21.21
CA ASN A 189 12.90 -11.85 21.62
C ASN A 189 12.61 -10.34 21.74
N ASN A 190 11.60 -9.75 21.08
CA ASN A 190 11.37 -8.29 21.24
C ASN A 190 10.95 -7.84 22.66
N PHE A 191 10.43 -8.76 23.47
CA PHE A 191 9.83 -8.46 24.77
C PHE A 191 10.83 -8.10 25.88
N ILE A 192 11.96 -8.80 25.96
CA ILE A 192 12.85 -8.73 27.12
C ILE A 192 13.73 -7.48 27.02
N ILE A 193 14.23 -7.16 25.83
CA ILE A 193 15.21 -6.09 25.64
C ILE A 193 14.55 -4.71 25.56
N GLU A 194 13.35 -4.57 24.97
CA GLU A 194 12.63 -3.29 24.91
C GLU A 194 12.36 -2.73 26.32
N LYS A 195 12.10 -3.61 27.32
CA LYS A 195 11.99 -3.21 28.73
C LYS A 195 13.33 -2.79 29.34
N THR A 196 14.43 -3.46 29.00
CA THR A 196 15.77 -3.14 29.52
C THR A 196 16.41 -1.90 28.87
N VAL A 197 16.08 -1.61 27.60
CA VAL A 197 16.67 -0.52 26.82
C VAL A 197 15.85 0.75 26.91
N ASN A 198 14.51 0.67 26.86
CA ASN A 198 13.66 1.86 26.83
C ASN A 198 13.15 2.29 28.20
N GLY A 199 13.26 1.46 29.25
CA GLY A 199 12.97 1.78 30.66
C GLY A 199 11.54 2.24 31.01
N ASN A 200 10.72 2.60 30.02
CA ASN A 200 9.51 3.42 30.19
C ASN A 200 8.22 2.73 29.72
N THR A 201 8.32 1.53 29.15
CA THR A 201 7.16 0.79 28.62
C THR A 201 6.64 -0.19 29.68
N ASN A 202 5.42 0.06 30.17
CA ASN A 202 4.78 -0.79 31.16
C ASN A 202 4.63 -2.22 30.63
N LEU A 203 4.99 -3.22 31.43
CA LEU A 203 5.05 -4.63 31.01
C LEU A 203 3.71 -5.15 30.46
N LYS A 204 2.59 -4.59 30.94
CA LYS A 204 1.23 -4.84 30.45
C LYS A 204 1.01 -4.38 28.99
N ILE A 205 1.57 -3.23 28.60
CA ILE A 205 1.43 -2.65 27.25
C ILE A 205 2.24 -3.46 26.22
N LEU A 206 3.42 -3.94 26.62
CA LEU A 206 4.26 -4.82 25.81
C LEU A 206 3.61 -6.19 25.60
N LEU A 207 3.06 -6.79 26.67
CA LEU A 207 2.27 -8.03 26.57
C LEU A 207 1.06 -7.85 25.65
N PHE A 208 0.36 -6.71 25.74
CA PHE A 208 -0.80 -6.41 24.90
C PHE A 208 -0.42 -6.22 23.41
N LYS A 209 0.67 -5.51 23.11
CA LYS A 209 1.18 -5.38 21.73
C LYS A 209 1.60 -6.73 21.13
N SER A 210 2.32 -7.54 21.90
CA SER A 210 2.73 -8.90 21.48
C SER A 210 1.53 -9.81 21.24
N PHE A 211 0.50 -9.71 22.09
CA PHE A 211 -0.77 -10.43 21.94
C PHE A 211 -1.54 -10.01 20.68
N ILE A 212 -1.56 -8.71 20.35
CA ILE A 212 -2.17 -8.22 19.10
C ILE A 212 -1.38 -8.70 17.87
N VAL A 213 -0.06 -8.64 17.91
CA VAL A 213 0.79 -9.10 16.79
C VAL A 213 0.66 -10.62 16.60
N SER A 214 0.62 -11.40 17.68
CA SER A 214 0.41 -12.85 17.59
C SER A 214 -0.99 -13.19 17.09
N ILE A 215 -2.04 -12.51 17.56
CA ILE A 215 -3.41 -12.69 17.03
C ILE A 215 -3.49 -12.30 15.55
N THR A 216 -2.82 -11.23 15.11
CA THR A 216 -2.84 -10.81 13.71
C THR A 216 -2.08 -11.79 12.81
N ILE A 217 -0.93 -12.30 13.24
CA ILE A 217 -0.19 -13.34 12.50
C ILE A 217 -0.98 -14.67 12.47
N ILE A 218 -1.57 -15.08 13.59
CA ILE A 218 -2.38 -16.31 13.66
C ILE A 218 -3.64 -16.18 12.80
N SER A 219 -4.32 -15.03 12.84
CA SER A 219 -5.52 -14.79 12.01
C SER A 219 -5.18 -14.69 10.53
N LEU A 220 -4.11 -13.99 10.14
CA LEU A 220 -3.62 -13.97 8.75
C LEU A 220 -3.22 -15.37 8.29
N GLY A 221 -2.50 -16.11 9.12
CA GLY A 221 -2.08 -17.47 8.85
C GLY A 221 -3.24 -18.45 8.72
N TRP A 222 -4.27 -18.30 9.55
CA TRP A 222 -5.50 -19.09 9.49
C TRP A 222 -6.33 -18.75 8.24
N ILE A 223 -6.44 -17.47 7.90
CA ILE A 223 -7.09 -17.00 6.66
C ILE A 223 -6.37 -17.55 5.43
N LEU A 224 -5.04 -17.43 5.38
CA LEU A 224 -4.23 -18.00 4.30
C LEU A 224 -4.41 -19.51 4.20
N SER A 225 -4.42 -20.23 5.32
CA SER A 225 -4.66 -21.68 5.33
C SER A 225 -6.06 -22.07 4.87
N LYS A 226 -7.07 -21.25 5.16
CA LYS A 226 -8.45 -21.49 4.71
C LYS A 226 -8.58 -21.25 3.20
N ILE A 227 -7.89 -20.23 2.69
CA ILE A 227 -7.77 -19.95 1.25
C ILE A 227 -7.03 -21.07 0.51
N ASP A 228 -6.04 -21.69 1.15
CA ASP A 228 -5.23 -22.79 0.58
C ASP A 228 -5.97 -24.15 0.61
N LYS A 229 -6.83 -24.38 1.62
CA LYS A 229 -7.62 -25.62 1.76
C LYS A 229 -8.79 -25.72 0.80
N GLU A 230 -9.39 -24.61 0.38
CA GLU A 230 -10.59 -24.60 -0.48
C GLU A 230 -10.25 -24.67 -1.97
N GLU A 231 -9.37 -25.60 -2.36
CA GLU A 231 -8.72 -25.72 -3.68
C GLU A 231 -7.57 -24.72 -3.87
N TYR A 232 -6.59 -25.12 -4.68
CA TYR A 232 -5.44 -24.36 -5.21
C TYR A 232 -5.81 -23.04 -5.92
N ILE A 233 -6.76 -22.25 -5.41
CA ILE A 233 -7.34 -21.07 -6.03
C ILE A 233 -6.28 -19.99 -6.21
N LEU A 234 -5.34 -19.85 -5.27
CA LEU A 234 -4.32 -18.81 -5.36
C LEU A 234 -3.29 -19.15 -6.44
N GLU A 235 -2.80 -20.40 -6.49
CA GLU A 235 -1.92 -20.88 -7.57
C GLU A 235 -2.62 -20.91 -8.93
N LYS A 236 -3.89 -21.33 -8.97
CA LYS A 236 -4.73 -21.37 -10.19
C LYS A 236 -5.08 -19.97 -10.70
N LYS A 237 -5.38 -19.02 -9.81
CA LYS A 237 -5.62 -17.60 -10.16
C LYS A 237 -4.34 -16.88 -10.56
N LEU A 238 -3.23 -17.18 -9.91
CA LEU A 238 -1.91 -16.66 -10.29
C LEU A 238 -1.30 -17.45 -11.44
N LEU A 239 -1.99 -18.46 -11.99
CA LEU A 239 -1.56 -19.28 -13.13
C LEU A 239 -0.18 -19.94 -12.91
N LEU A 240 0.21 -20.20 -11.66
CA LEU A 240 1.47 -20.82 -11.27
C LEU A 240 1.41 -22.36 -11.38
N ASN A 241 0.68 -22.87 -12.38
CA ASN A 241 0.55 -24.31 -12.61
C ASN A 241 1.90 -24.90 -13.04
N ASP A 242 2.27 -26.07 -12.50
CA ASP A 242 3.58 -26.74 -12.67
C ASP A 242 4.01 -26.97 -14.14
N LYS A 243 3.07 -26.88 -15.09
CA LYS A 243 3.32 -27.10 -16.52
C LYS A 243 3.67 -25.84 -17.31
N ILE A 244 3.50 -24.64 -16.74
CA ILE A 244 3.60 -23.37 -17.47
C ILE A 244 4.96 -22.73 -17.14
N THR A 245 5.85 -22.69 -18.13
CA THR A 245 7.12 -21.95 -18.03
C THR A 245 6.85 -20.46 -17.78
N ILE A 246 7.69 -19.80 -16.98
CA ILE A 246 7.55 -18.36 -16.64
C ILE A 246 7.36 -17.50 -17.89
N THR A 247 8.02 -17.85 -19.00
CA THR A 247 7.90 -17.18 -20.30
C THR A 247 6.48 -17.25 -20.87
N SER A 248 5.82 -18.41 -20.81
CA SER A 248 4.43 -18.56 -21.28
C SER A 248 3.42 -17.84 -20.39
N TRP A 249 3.70 -17.73 -19.08
CA TRP A 249 2.90 -16.93 -18.15
C TRP A 249 2.99 -15.43 -18.45
N ILE A 250 4.21 -14.90 -18.67
CA ILE A 250 4.42 -13.50 -19.06
C ILE A 250 3.72 -13.21 -20.39
N ASN A 251 3.85 -14.09 -21.38
CA ASN A 251 3.17 -13.93 -22.67
C ASN A 251 1.64 -13.92 -22.52
N LYS A 252 1.08 -14.74 -21.63
CA LYS A 252 -0.36 -14.73 -21.37
C LYS A 252 -0.81 -13.42 -20.71
N ILE A 253 -0.09 -12.95 -19.68
CA ILE A 253 -0.42 -11.71 -18.98
C ILE A 253 -0.28 -10.50 -19.90
N THR A 254 0.78 -10.44 -20.72
CA THR A 254 0.96 -9.35 -21.68
C THR A 254 -0.19 -9.31 -22.69
N VAL A 255 -0.63 -10.46 -23.20
CA VAL A 255 -1.81 -10.54 -24.07
C VAL A 255 -3.09 -10.08 -23.35
N GLU A 256 -3.30 -10.50 -22.10
CA GLU A 256 -4.45 -10.05 -21.29
C GLU A 256 -4.43 -8.53 -21.06
N ILE A 257 -3.27 -7.95 -20.74
CA ILE A 257 -3.10 -6.50 -20.58
C ILE A 257 -3.37 -5.76 -21.89
N ILE A 258 -2.81 -6.23 -23.01
CA ILE A 258 -3.03 -5.61 -24.33
C ILE A 258 -4.53 -5.67 -24.70
N ASN A 259 -5.18 -6.79 -24.47
CA ASN A 259 -6.61 -6.95 -24.73
C ASN A 259 -7.44 -6.03 -23.83
N TYR A 260 -7.09 -5.89 -22.55
CA TYR A 260 -7.73 -4.97 -21.63
C TYR A 260 -7.59 -3.51 -22.08
N ILE A 261 -6.38 -3.09 -22.51
CA ILE A 261 -6.12 -1.75 -23.04
C ILE A 261 -6.96 -1.50 -24.29
N LYS A 262 -7.01 -2.46 -25.22
CA LYS A 262 -7.82 -2.34 -26.45
C LYS A 262 -9.31 -2.21 -26.13
N GLN A 263 -9.81 -3.00 -25.19
CA GLN A 263 -11.22 -3.00 -24.79
C GLN A 263 -11.63 -1.70 -24.08
N HIS A 264 -10.72 -1.11 -23.28
CA HIS A 264 -11.01 0.06 -22.46
C HIS A 264 -10.32 1.35 -22.95
N LYS A 265 -9.86 1.38 -24.20
CA LYS A 265 -9.03 2.48 -24.76
C LYS A 265 -9.62 3.88 -24.55
N PHE A 266 -10.93 4.05 -24.74
CA PHE A 266 -11.58 5.36 -24.59
C PHE A 266 -11.68 5.79 -23.12
N ASN A 267 -11.93 4.85 -22.21
CA ASN A 267 -11.94 5.16 -20.78
C ASN A 267 -10.52 5.49 -20.28
N LEU A 268 -9.49 4.80 -20.78
CA LEU A 268 -8.09 5.15 -20.51
C LEU A 268 -7.72 6.52 -21.08
N LEU A 269 -8.15 6.82 -22.32
CA LEU A 269 -7.95 8.13 -22.93
C LEU A 269 -8.65 9.25 -22.14
N ASN A 270 -9.87 9.00 -21.63
CA ASN A 270 -10.55 9.94 -20.75
C ASN A 270 -9.79 10.20 -19.45
N ILE A 271 -9.20 9.17 -18.84
CA ILE A 271 -8.34 9.31 -17.66
C ILE A 271 -7.13 10.21 -18.00
N ILE A 272 -6.48 9.99 -19.15
CA ILE A 272 -5.35 10.81 -19.61
C ILE A 272 -5.77 12.26 -19.83
N ILE A 273 -6.90 12.51 -20.51
CA ILE A 273 -7.40 13.88 -20.75
C ILE A 273 -7.69 14.60 -19.44
N LEU A 274 -8.35 13.95 -18.48
CA LEU A 274 -8.63 14.56 -17.17
C LEU A 274 -7.35 14.88 -16.38
N TYR A 275 -6.32 14.04 -16.51
CA TYR A 275 -5.02 14.31 -15.91
C TYR A 275 -4.33 15.52 -16.58
N ILE A 276 -4.39 15.60 -17.91
CA ILE A 276 -3.88 16.77 -18.65
C ILE A 276 -4.63 18.04 -18.25
N LEU A 277 -5.96 17.99 -18.11
CA LEU A 277 -6.76 19.13 -17.64
C LEU A 277 -6.37 19.56 -16.22
N ALA A 278 -6.12 18.61 -15.31
CA ALA A 278 -5.60 18.91 -13.98
C ALA A 278 -4.19 19.52 -14.03
N TYR A 279 -3.33 19.09 -14.95
CA TYR A 279 -2.02 19.73 -15.16
C TYR A 279 -2.14 21.14 -15.73
N CYS A 280 -3.01 21.32 -16.73
CA CYS A 280 -3.32 22.64 -17.29
C CYS A 280 -3.88 23.60 -16.24
N SER A 281 -4.68 23.13 -15.27
CA SER A 281 -5.19 23.99 -14.20
C SER A 281 -4.06 24.65 -13.42
N PHE A 282 -3.03 23.89 -13.02
CA PHE A 282 -1.87 24.43 -12.31
C PHE A 282 -1.08 25.44 -13.15
N ILE A 283 -0.93 25.17 -14.45
CA ILE A 283 -0.20 26.05 -15.37
C ILE A 283 -0.94 27.38 -15.53
N PHE A 284 -2.24 27.34 -15.85
CA PHE A 284 -3.02 28.55 -16.14
C PHE A 284 -3.33 29.37 -14.88
N MET A 285 -3.41 28.74 -13.72
CA MET A 285 -3.56 29.44 -12.43
C MET A 285 -2.25 30.04 -11.92
N SER A 286 -1.12 29.81 -12.60
CA SER A 286 0.18 30.39 -12.21
C SER A 286 0.47 31.69 -12.99
N PRO A 287 0.62 32.84 -12.31
CA PRO A 287 1.02 34.07 -12.98
C PRO A 287 2.38 33.93 -13.67
N HIS A 288 2.48 34.45 -14.90
CA HIS A 288 3.70 34.43 -15.72
C HIS A 288 4.33 33.05 -15.95
N PHE A 289 3.58 31.94 -15.74
CA PHE A 289 4.10 30.58 -15.81
C PHE A 289 5.28 30.30 -14.85
N THR A 290 5.29 31.01 -13.71
CA THR A 290 6.32 30.88 -12.67
C THR A 290 5.71 30.35 -11.37
N SER A 291 6.49 29.57 -10.62
CA SER A 291 6.07 29.13 -9.28
C SER A 291 6.52 30.12 -8.21
N PRO A 292 5.67 30.50 -7.23
CA PRO A 292 6.11 31.23 -6.05
C PRO A 292 7.14 30.40 -5.27
N HIS A 293 8.35 30.92 -5.08
CA HIS A 293 9.33 30.30 -4.19
C HIS A 293 9.01 30.65 -2.74
N MET A 294 9.22 29.68 -1.83
CA MET A 294 9.18 29.95 -0.40
C MET A 294 10.42 30.72 0.09
N ASP A 295 11.47 30.86 -0.73
CA ASP A 295 12.71 31.57 -0.37
C ASP A 295 13.33 32.30 -1.59
N GLY A 296 13.16 33.62 -1.65
CA GLY A 296 14.20 34.51 -2.20
C GLY A 296 14.22 34.81 -3.70
N GLU A 297 15.00 34.09 -4.51
CA GLU A 297 15.63 34.75 -5.68
C GLU A 297 15.80 33.92 -6.97
N SER A 298 15.00 32.88 -7.22
CA SER A 298 15.02 32.25 -8.56
C SER A 298 13.65 31.73 -8.99
N TYR A 299 13.15 32.18 -10.14
CA TYR A 299 11.91 31.66 -10.73
C TYR A 299 12.19 30.28 -11.34
N THR A 300 11.56 29.23 -10.83
CA THR A 300 11.48 27.93 -11.53
C THR A 300 10.21 27.90 -12.38
N SER A 301 10.30 27.21 -13.51
CA SER A 301 9.20 27.08 -14.44
C SER A 301 8.10 26.22 -13.82
N ILE A 302 6.85 26.72 -13.88
CA ILE A 302 5.69 26.04 -13.30
C ILE A 302 5.53 24.60 -13.82
N PHE A 303 5.95 24.36 -15.06
CA PHE A 303 5.87 23.05 -15.72
C PHE A 303 6.56 21.95 -14.92
N PHE A 304 7.79 22.21 -14.45
CA PHE A 304 8.55 21.25 -13.66
C PHE A 304 8.08 21.25 -12.21
N TYR A 305 7.77 22.42 -11.66
CA TYR A 305 7.29 22.53 -10.29
C TYR A 305 5.99 21.75 -10.06
N ALA A 306 5.01 21.89 -10.96
CA ALA A 306 3.74 21.19 -10.87
C ALA A 306 3.92 19.67 -10.93
N PHE A 307 4.77 19.18 -11.84
CA PHE A 307 4.94 17.74 -12.07
C PHE A 307 5.84 17.05 -11.03
N PHE A 308 6.96 17.67 -10.63
CA PHE A 308 7.93 17.03 -9.74
C PHE A 308 7.71 17.37 -8.27
N ILE A 309 7.20 18.57 -7.95
CA ILE A 309 7.07 19.04 -6.56
C ILE A 309 5.62 18.94 -6.08
N LYS A 310 4.65 19.42 -6.87
CA LYS A 310 3.22 19.42 -6.49
C LYS A 310 2.42 18.23 -7.05
N GLN A 311 3.08 17.12 -7.36
CA GLN A 311 2.46 15.93 -7.95
C GLN A 311 1.27 15.39 -7.12
N ASN A 312 1.36 15.42 -5.79
CA ASN A 312 0.28 14.96 -4.92
C ASN A 312 -0.97 15.82 -5.10
N MET A 313 -0.82 17.14 -5.09
CA MET A 313 -1.93 18.09 -5.26
C MET A 313 -2.53 18.02 -6.67
N LEU A 314 -1.69 17.73 -7.66
CA LEU A 314 -2.14 17.45 -9.02
C LEU A 314 -2.96 16.16 -9.14
N LEU A 315 -2.51 15.07 -8.48
CA LEU A 315 -3.27 13.81 -8.41
C LEU A 315 -4.61 14.00 -7.70
N LEU A 316 -4.66 14.85 -6.66
CA LEU A 316 -5.89 15.22 -5.98
C LEU A 316 -6.87 15.93 -6.94
N ASN A 317 -6.42 16.96 -7.67
CA ASN A 317 -7.25 17.67 -8.65
C ASN A 317 -7.75 16.73 -9.75
N PHE A 318 -6.88 15.88 -10.29
CA PHE A 318 -7.25 14.84 -11.25
C PHE A 318 -8.36 13.93 -10.69
N LEU A 319 -8.23 13.47 -9.44
CA LEU A 319 -9.21 12.60 -8.81
C LEU A 319 -10.56 13.32 -8.62
N LEU A 320 -10.56 14.61 -8.26
CA LEU A 320 -11.77 15.42 -8.18
C LEU A 320 -12.45 15.55 -9.56
N TYR A 321 -11.70 15.84 -10.63
CA TYR A 321 -12.25 15.90 -11.98
C TYR A 321 -12.80 14.54 -12.44
N TYR A 322 -12.11 13.46 -12.11
CA TYR A 322 -12.58 12.10 -12.39
C TYR A 322 -13.87 11.75 -11.62
N LEU A 323 -14.03 12.25 -10.40
CA LEU A 323 -15.27 12.09 -9.63
C LEU A 323 -16.44 12.89 -10.23
N ILE A 324 -16.21 14.10 -10.74
CA ILE A 324 -17.23 14.85 -11.49
C ILE A 324 -17.70 14.04 -12.70
N TYR A 325 -16.74 13.51 -13.49
CA TYR A 325 -17.06 12.63 -14.61
C TYR A 325 -17.85 11.40 -14.17
N LYS A 326 -17.44 10.72 -13.11
CA LYS A 326 -18.12 9.52 -12.59
C LYS A 326 -19.53 9.82 -12.08
N PHE A 327 -19.75 10.99 -11.51
CA PHE A 327 -21.07 11.45 -11.09
C PHE A 327 -21.99 11.63 -12.30
N ILE A 328 -21.57 12.40 -13.30
CA ILE A 328 -22.36 12.65 -14.52
C ILE A 328 -22.59 11.35 -15.30
N TYR A 329 -21.59 10.47 -15.37
CA TYR A 329 -21.68 9.18 -16.02
C TYR A 329 -22.57 8.18 -15.27
N GLY A 330 -22.59 8.24 -13.94
CA GLY A 330 -23.55 7.49 -13.12
C GLY A 330 -25.00 7.88 -13.43
N ILE A 331 -25.26 9.19 -13.57
CA ILE A 331 -26.60 9.73 -13.85
C ILE A 331 -27.03 9.38 -15.28
N THR A 332 -26.24 9.80 -16.26
CA THR A 332 -26.63 9.76 -17.69
C THR A 332 -26.41 8.40 -18.34
N ASN A 333 -25.47 7.60 -17.82
CA ASN A 333 -25.02 6.32 -18.38
C ASN A 333 -24.56 6.39 -19.84
N LYS A 334 -24.18 7.59 -20.31
CA LYS A 334 -23.65 7.84 -21.66
C LYS A 334 -22.23 8.37 -21.53
N PHE A 335 -21.27 7.64 -22.10
CA PHE A 335 -19.85 7.93 -21.92
C PHE A 335 -19.47 9.28 -22.51
N TRP A 336 -19.75 9.50 -23.80
CA TRP A 336 -19.30 10.70 -24.52
C TRP A 336 -19.93 11.96 -23.96
N LEU A 337 -21.24 11.91 -23.71
CA LEU A 337 -21.97 12.99 -23.05
C LEU A 337 -21.31 13.34 -21.70
N SER A 338 -20.99 12.35 -20.87
CA SER A 338 -20.42 12.60 -19.55
C SER A 338 -18.99 13.14 -19.60
N SER A 339 -18.14 12.55 -20.44
CA SER A 339 -16.75 12.99 -20.62
C SER A 339 -16.69 14.42 -21.15
N ILE A 340 -17.41 14.70 -22.24
CA ILE A 340 -17.38 16.02 -22.89
C ILE A 340 -17.95 17.09 -21.97
N ILE A 341 -19.09 16.84 -21.30
CA ILE A 341 -19.64 17.78 -20.31
C ILE A 341 -18.62 18.05 -19.20
N THR A 342 -17.95 17.02 -18.70
CA THR A 342 -16.91 17.20 -17.67
C THR A 342 -15.78 18.08 -18.18
N TYR A 343 -15.27 17.83 -19.39
CA TYR A 343 -14.19 18.63 -19.98
C TYR A 343 -14.59 20.10 -20.10
N VAL A 344 -15.80 20.37 -20.58
CA VAL A 344 -16.33 21.74 -20.71
C VAL A 344 -16.40 22.42 -19.34
N ILE A 345 -17.02 21.76 -18.35
CA ILE A 345 -17.13 22.31 -16.99
C ILE A 345 -15.75 22.62 -16.41
N THR A 346 -14.80 21.67 -16.51
CA THR A 346 -13.45 21.87 -15.99
C THR A 346 -12.68 22.95 -16.75
N ALA A 347 -12.81 23.02 -18.07
CA ALA A 347 -12.13 24.03 -18.88
C ALA A 347 -12.66 25.44 -18.58
N VAL A 348 -13.98 25.59 -18.45
CA VAL A 348 -14.62 26.85 -18.04
C VAL A 348 -14.14 27.26 -16.64
N ALA A 349 -14.09 26.32 -15.69
CA ALA A 349 -13.58 26.60 -14.34
C ALA A 349 -12.11 27.06 -14.36
N ILE A 350 -11.24 26.35 -15.10
CA ILE A 350 -9.81 26.71 -15.24
C ILE A 350 -9.65 28.11 -15.82
N VAL A 351 -10.37 28.43 -16.89
CA VAL A 351 -10.30 29.75 -17.54
C VAL A 351 -10.82 30.84 -16.60
N ALA A 352 -11.94 30.59 -15.91
CA ALA A 352 -12.52 31.54 -14.99
C ALA A 352 -11.58 31.83 -13.79
N ASP A 353 -10.98 30.79 -13.21
CA ASP A 353 -9.98 30.93 -12.15
C ASP A 353 -8.72 31.65 -12.65
N ALA A 354 -8.22 31.31 -13.84
CA ALA A 354 -7.04 31.96 -14.41
C ALA A 354 -7.27 33.47 -14.64
N ILE A 355 -8.43 33.85 -15.19
CA ILE A 355 -8.83 35.25 -15.35
C ILE A 355 -8.88 35.94 -13.99
N LYS A 356 -9.51 35.31 -13.00
CA LYS A 356 -9.69 35.92 -11.68
C LYS A 356 -8.36 36.09 -10.94
N ILE A 357 -7.50 35.08 -10.97
CA ILE A 357 -6.15 35.16 -10.40
C ILE A 357 -5.32 36.24 -11.10
N TYR A 358 -5.43 36.37 -12.43
CA TYR A 358 -4.72 37.40 -13.17
C TYR A 358 -5.13 38.83 -12.76
N TYR A 359 -6.42 39.07 -12.53
CA TYR A 359 -6.92 40.42 -12.19
C TYR A 359 -6.98 40.73 -10.69
N ARG A 360 -7.12 39.72 -9.82
CA ARG A 360 -7.38 39.90 -8.38
C ARG A 360 -6.48 39.05 -7.48
N SER A 361 -5.56 38.26 -8.04
CA SER A 361 -4.67 37.38 -7.29
C SER A 361 -5.39 36.39 -6.35
N GLU A 362 -6.66 36.09 -6.63
CA GLU A 362 -7.49 35.17 -5.85
C GLU A 362 -8.25 34.19 -6.77
N PRO A 363 -8.41 32.92 -6.37
CA PRO A 363 -9.24 31.96 -7.09
C PRO A 363 -10.73 32.20 -6.83
N ILE A 364 -11.59 31.45 -7.53
CA ILE A 364 -13.04 31.48 -7.28
C ILE A 364 -13.35 30.80 -5.96
N PHE A 365 -14.10 31.48 -5.08
CA PHE A 365 -14.52 30.93 -3.79
C PHE A 365 -15.90 30.26 -3.87
N PRO A 366 -16.17 29.23 -3.06
CA PRO A 366 -17.49 28.60 -3.00
C PRO A 366 -18.64 29.58 -2.69
N THR A 367 -18.36 30.64 -1.91
CA THR A 367 -19.32 31.71 -1.59
C THR A 367 -19.74 32.51 -2.82
N GLU A 368 -18.92 32.56 -3.87
CA GLU A 368 -19.24 33.26 -5.11
C GLU A 368 -20.25 32.50 -5.96
N VAL A 369 -20.34 31.17 -5.77
CA VAL A 369 -21.42 30.37 -6.37
C VAL A 369 -22.78 30.79 -5.82
N THR A 370 -22.86 31.34 -4.61
CA THR A 370 -24.13 31.87 -4.08
C THR A 370 -24.54 33.21 -4.71
N MET A 371 -23.63 33.88 -5.43
CA MET A 371 -23.93 35.10 -6.21
C MET A 371 -24.55 34.79 -7.58
N VAL A 372 -24.83 33.52 -7.90
CA VAL A 372 -25.56 33.12 -9.13
C VAL A 372 -26.96 33.76 -9.20
N SER A 373 -27.53 34.20 -8.08
CA SER A 373 -28.80 34.95 -8.06
C SER A 373 -28.76 36.25 -8.90
N ALA A 374 -27.58 36.83 -9.15
CA ALA A 374 -27.38 38.02 -9.98
C ALA A 374 -27.10 37.72 -11.46
N TYR A 375 -27.40 36.50 -11.96
CA TYR A 375 -27.04 36.10 -13.34
C TYR A 375 -27.65 37.00 -14.42
N SER A 376 -28.85 37.56 -14.19
CA SER A 376 -29.50 38.48 -15.14
C SER A 376 -28.66 39.74 -15.35
N ASP A 377 -28.15 40.32 -14.26
CA ASP A 377 -27.35 41.53 -14.30
C ASP A 377 -25.99 41.25 -14.95
N ILE A 378 -25.36 40.12 -14.63
CA ILE A 378 -24.09 39.70 -15.23
C ILE A 378 -24.26 39.41 -16.73
N LEU A 379 -25.33 38.72 -17.15
CA LEU A 379 -25.57 38.39 -18.55
C LEU A 379 -25.82 39.64 -19.39
N SER A 380 -26.46 40.66 -18.81
CA SER A 380 -26.70 41.94 -19.49
C SER A 380 -25.41 42.73 -19.78
N MET A 381 -24.34 42.47 -19.03
CA MET A 381 -23.02 43.08 -19.22
C MET A 381 -22.18 42.40 -20.32
N VAL A 382 -22.58 41.22 -20.80
CA VAL A 382 -21.84 40.49 -21.83
C VAL A 382 -22.21 41.01 -23.23
N PRO A 383 -21.24 41.44 -24.06
CA PRO A 383 -21.50 41.82 -25.44
C PRO A 383 -22.27 40.76 -26.22
N LYS A 384 -23.36 41.17 -26.88
CA LYS A 384 -24.18 40.31 -27.77
C LYS A 384 -23.38 39.42 -28.74
N PRO A 385 -22.28 39.86 -29.40
CA PRO A 385 -21.51 38.97 -30.27
C PRO A 385 -20.90 37.78 -29.54
N ILE A 386 -20.48 37.93 -28.27
CA ILE A 386 -19.91 36.84 -27.48
C ILE A 386 -20.98 35.78 -27.18
N LEU A 387 -22.22 36.21 -26.93
CA LEU A 387 -23.35 35.30 -26.73
C LEU A 387 -23.67 34.48 -27.99
N TRP A 388 -23.63 35.10 -29.18
CA TRP A 388 -23.80 34.38 -30.44
C TRP A 388 -22.71 33.34 -30.68
N VAL A 389 -21.45 33.69 -30.43
CA VAL A 389 -20.33 32.75 -30.51
C VAL A 389 -20.53 31.58 -29.53
N ALA A 390 -20.93 31.86 -28.30
CA ALA A 390 -21.20 30.82 -27.30
C ALA A 390 -22.31 29.84 -27.75
N ILE A 391 -23.40 30.35 -28.33
CA ILE A 391 -24.48 29.52 -28.87
C ILE A 391 -23.97 28.64 -30.00
N VAL A 392 -23.22 29.20 -30.96
CA VAL A 392 -22.65 28.43 -32.08
C VAL A 392 -21.73 27.32 -31.57
N VAL A 393 -20.82 27.62 -30.63
CA VAL A 393 -19.93 26.62 -30.04
C VAL A 393 -20.71 25.51 -29.34
N LEU A 394 -21.76 25.87 -28.57
CA LEU A 394 -22.59 24.90 -27.87
C LEU A 394 -23.37 23.99 -28.84
N THR A 395 -23.88 24.54 -29.95
CA THR A 395 -24.54 23.72 -30.98
C THR A 395 -23.59 22.72 -31.64
N ILE A 396 -22.37 23.15 -32.00
CA ILE A 396 -21.33 22.29 -32.56
C ILE A 396 -20.99 21.16 -31.58
N LEU A 397 -20.87 21.50 -30.29
CA LEU A 397 -20.53 20.54 -29.24
C LEU A 397 -21.63 19.49 -29.03
N ILE A 398 -22.90 19.88 -29.09
CA ILE A 398 -24.04 18.95 -29.05
C ILE A 398 -24.00 18.00 -30.25
N VAL A 399 -23.81 18.53 -31.46
CA VAL A 399 -23.69 17.71 -32.68
C VAL A 399 -22.53 16.73 -32.56
N PHE A 400 -21.40 17.17 -32.01
CA PHE A 400 -20.23 16.34 -31.78
C PHE A 400 -20.50 15.21 -30.75
N ILE A 401 -21.20 15.50 -29.65
CA ILE A 401 -21.61 14.46 -28.69
C ILE A 401 -22.51 13.42 -29.37
N ILE A 402 -23.52 13.86 -30.14
CA ILE A 402 -24.44 12.95 -30.83
C ILE A 402 -23.68 12.10 -31.84
N PHE A 403 -22.77 12.69 -32.60
CA PHE A 403 -21.91 11.98 -33.54
C PHE A 403 -21.04 10.92 -32.84
N CYS A 404 -20.37 11.26 -31.74
CA CYS A 404 -19.55 10.33 -30.99
C CYS A 404 -20.36 9.18 -30.37
N GLU A 405 -21.54 9.48 -29.82
CA GLU A 405 -22.43 8.48 -29.20
C GLU A 405 -22.99 7.50 -30.25
N THR A 406 -23.25 7.96 -31.47
CA THR A 406 -23.79 7.13 -32.57
C THR A 406 -22.71 6.32 -33.29
N LYS A 407 -21.56 6.94 -33.61
CA LYS A 407 -20.47 6.28 -34.38
C LYS A 407 -19.55 5.43 -33.53
N VAL A 408 -19.37 5.77 -32.25
CA VAL A 408 -18.39 5.11 -31.37
C VAL A 408 -19.00 4.78 -30.01
N PRO A 409 -20.12 4.01 -29.96
CA PRO A 409 -20.80 3.73 -28.71
C PRO A 409 -19.89 3.01 -27.71
N GLN A 410 -19.90 3.48 -26.47
CA GLN A 410 -19.12 2.87 -25.39
C GLN A 410 -19.99 2.01 -24.48
N ARG A 411 -19.34 1.10 -23.76
CA ARG A 411 -19.99 0.21 -22.80
C ARG A 411 -20.71 1.05 -21.73
N LYS A 412 -21.95 0.67 -21.41
CA LYS A 412 -22.72 1.29 -20.32
C LYS A 412 -22.28 0.75 -18.96
N LEU A 413 -22.48 1.53 -17.91
CA LEU A 413 -22.24 1.09 -16.55
C LEU A 413 -23.38 0.18 -16.06
N ASN A 414 -23.01 -0.84 -15.29
CA ASN A 414 -23.95 -1.66 -14.54
C ASN A 414 -24.60 -0.82 -13.43
N TRP A 415 -25.85 -1.11 -13.09
CA TRP A 415 -26.61 -0.37 -12.05
C TRP A 415 -25.85 -0.21 -10.72
N LYS A 416 -25.20 -1.29 -10.24
CA LYS A 416 -24.37 -1.25 -9.03
C LYS A 416 -23.23 -0.23 -9.12
N SER A 417 -22.54 -0.19 -10.27
CA SER A 417 -21.43 0.75 -10.50
C SER A 417 -21.90 2.19 -10.62
N ARG A 418 -23.10 2.41 -11.18
CA ARG A 418 -23.74 3.73 -11.25
C ARG A 418 -24.03 4.27 -9.85
N LEU A 419 -24.73 3.49 -9.03
CA LEU A 419 -25.05 3.87 -7.65
C LEU A 419 -23.78 4.13 -6.84
N MET A 420 -22.78 3.26 -6.94
CA MET A 420 -21.51 3.46 -6.23
C MET A 420 -20.79 4.74 -6.67
N SER A 421 -20.77 5.03 -7.97
CA SER A 421 -20.13 6.25 -8.51
C SER A 421 -20.79 7.53 -7.99
N ILE A 422 -22.13 7.54 -7.94
CA ILE A 422 -22.91 8.67 -7.43
C ILE A 422 -22.69 8.83 -5.92
N LEU A 423 -22.80 7.74 -5.16
CA LEU A 423 -22.61 7.77 -3.70
C LEU A 423 -21.21 8.26 -3.31
N VAL A 424 -20.16 7.74 -3.97
CA VAL A 424 -18.78 8.15 -3.69
C VAL A 424 -18.59 9.64 -3.99
N ALA A 425 -19.10 10.13 -5.13
CA ALA A 425 -19.00 11.55 -5.46
C ALA A 425 -19.73 12.43 -4.43
N ILE A 426 -20.96 12.07 -4.03
CA ILE A 426 -21.72 12.81 -3.01
C ILE A 426 -20.96 12.84 -1.68
N VAL A 427 -20.40 11.71 -1.24
CA VAL A 427 -19.64 11.66 0.01
C VAL A 427 -18.39 12.52 -0.06
N VAL A 428 -17.62 12.44 -1.16
CA VAL A 428 -16.38 13.22 -1.30
C VAL A 428 -16.68 14.71 -1.41
N PHE A 429 -17.59 15.13 -2.29
CA PHE A 429 -17.94 16.55 -2.41
C PHE A 429 -18.68 17.07 -1.18
N GLY A 430 -19.52 16.27 -0.52
CA GLY A 430 -20.17 16.63 0.75
C GLY A 430 -19.18 16.83 1.90
N SER A 431 -18.06 16.08 1.89
CA SER A 431 -16.98 16.25 2.87
C SER A 431 -16.29 17.62 2.78
N SER A 432 -16.46 18.35 1.67
CA SER A 432 -15.86 19.67 1.47
C SER A 432 -16.26 20.70 2.54
N THR A 433 -17.45 20.55 3.12
CA THR A 433 -17.97 21.39 4.22
C THR A 433 -17.09 21.37 5.48
N ARG A 434 -16.23 20.36 5.63
CA ARG A 434 -15.32 20.20 6.77
C ARG A 434 -13.87 20.54 6.45
N ILE A 435 -13.55 21.01 5.24
CA ILE A 435 -12.18 21.31 4.80
C ILE A 435 -11.54 22.41 5.67
N ASN A 436 -12.28 23.47 5.99
CA ASN A 436 -11.73 24.60 6.76
C ASN A 436 -11.84 24.41 8.28
N HIS A 437 -12.45 23.32 8.77
CA HIS A 437 -12.54 23.10 10.21
C HIS A 437 -11.20 22.58 10.76
N TRP A 438 -10.66 23.28 11.77
CA TRP A 438 -9.44 22.86 12.47
C TRP A 438 -9.60 21.44 13.02
N ASN A 439 -8.61 20.58 12.79
CA ASN A 439 -8.53 19.21 13.31
C ASN A 439 -9.61 18.27 12.75
N SER A 440 -10.35 18.71 11.72
CA SER A 440 -11.24 17.81 11.00
C SER A 440 -10.42 16.74 10.28
N ILE A 441 -11.08 15.61 10.06
CA ILE A 441 -10.49 14.48 9.34
C ILE A 441 -10.15 14.88 7.90
N VAL A 442 -10.99 15.74 7.29
CA VAL A 442 -10.84 16.19 5.90
C VAL A 442 -9.69 17.17 5.75
N SER A 443 -9.54 18.12 6.69
CA SER A 443 -8.44 19.10 6.66
C SER A 443 -7.08 18.43 6.80
N LYS A 444 -6.96 17.47 7.73
CA LYS A 444 -5.76 16.64 7.89
C LYS A 444 -5.44 15.77 6.68
N TRP A 445 -6.47 15.29 5.99
CA TRP A 445 -6.28 14.53 4.77
C TRP A 445 -5.78 15.42 3.63
N LEU A 446 -6.35 16.61 3.44
CA LEU A 446 -5.91 17.56 2.41
C LEU A 446 -4.52 18.15 2.67
N SER A 447 -4.18 18.44 3.92
CA SER A 447 -2.83 18.92 4.26
C SER A 447 -1.77 17.86 3.94
N SER A 448 -2.10 16.56 4.06
CA SER A 448 -1.19 15.48 3.63
C SER A 448 -0.90 15.46 2.13
N TYR A 449 -1.76 16.08 1.32
CA TYR A 449 -1.58 16.30 -0.12
C TYR A 449 -0.94 17.67 -0.44
N GLY A 450 -0.57 18.45 0.59
CA GLY A 450 0.03 19.78 0.45
C GLY A 450 -0.98 20.91 0.21
N ASN A 451 -2.25 20.69 0.59
CA ASN A 451 -3.31 21.69 0.58
C ASN A 451 -3.70 22.05 2.02
N ASP A 452 -3.10 23.11 2.54
CA ASP A 452 -3.37 23.60 3.89
C ASP A 452 -4.64 24.46 3.92
N PRO A 453 -5.43 24.42 5.02
CA PRO A 453 -6.65 25.23 5.13
C PRO A 453 -6.31 26.73 5.05
N ALA A 454 -6.92 27.40 4.08
CA ALA A 454 -6.61 28.80 3.76
C ALA A 454 -7.34 29.83 4.64
N PHE A 455 -8.39 29.42 5.36
CA PHE A 455 -9.23 30.29 6.19
C PHE A 455 -9.62 29.60 7.50
N TRP A 456 -9.66 30.39 8.57
CA TRP A 456 -9.94 29.97 9.95
C TRP A 456 -11.44 30.00 10.26
#